data_AF-A0A554G6X3-F1
#
_entry.id   AF-A0A554G6X3-F1
#
_cell.length_a   1.000
_cell.length_b   1.000
_cell.length_c   1.000
_cell.angle_alpha   90.00
_cell.angle_beta   90.00
_cell.angle_gamma   90.00
#
_symmetry.space_group_name_H-M   'P 1'
#
loop_
_entity.id
_entity.type
_entity.pdbx_description
1 polymer ?
#
loop_
_entity_poly.entity_id
_entity_poly.type
_entity_poly.pdbx_seq_one_letter_code
_entity_poly.pdbx_strand_id
1 'polypeptide(L)' 'MTVYDRYRTLLHKLSLIRARAPGGDSPEADALLDAMDEVWDAMSPGERAAMERERSRLALLPDTHSAPA' A
#
# COMPACT_ATOMS: atom_id res chain seq x y z
N MET A 1 2.05 -1.80 15.96
CA MET A 1 1.82 -1.72 14.49
C MET A 1 2.57 -0.50 13.99
N THR A 2 3.48 -0.66 13.04
CA THR A 2 4.31 0.44 12.51
C THR A 2 3.53 1.29 11.51
N VAL A 3 4.00 2.52 11.19
CA VAL A 3 3.40 3.34 10.12
C VAL A 3 3.47 2.61 8.77
N TYR A 4 4.53 1.82 8.56
CA TYR A 4 4.66 0.92 7.42
C TYR A 4 3.56 -0.13 7.36
N ASP A 5 3.25 -0.82 8.46
CA ASP A 5 2.16 -1.81 8.51
C ASP A 5 0.81 -1.17 8.20
N ARG A 6 0.61 0.06 8.67
CA ARG A 6 -0.60 0.85 8.38
C ARG A 6 -0.70 1.18 6.89
N TYR A 7 0.37 1.69 6.29
CA TYR A 7 0.41 2.02 4.86
C TYR A 7 0.22 0.78 3.97
N ARG A 8 0.87 -0.35 4.31
CA ARG A 8 0.70 -1.64 3.62
C ARG A 8 -0.74 -2.14 3.69
N THR A 9 -1.41 -1.96 4.82
CA THR A 9 -2.82 -2.32 4.99
C THR A 9 -3.73 -1.47 4.11
N LEU A 10 -3.45 -0.17 3.98
CA LEU A 10 -4.21 0.72 3.09
C LEU A 10 -4.01 0.34 1.62
N LEU A 11 -2.77 0.04 1.20
CA LEU A 11 -2.48 -0.46 -0.15
C LEU A 11 -3.24 -1.76 -0.47
N HIS A 12 -3.29 -2.70 0.47
CA HIS A 12 -4.03 -3.93 0.27
C HIS A 12 -5.54 -3.68 0.12
N LYS A 13 -6.12 -2.78 0.94
CA LYS A 13 -7.51 -2.36 0.80
C LYS A 13 -7.78 -1.71 -0.56
N LEU A 14 -6.88 -0.86 -1.05
CA LEU A 14 -7.02 -0.20 -2.35
C LEU A 14 -7.03 -1.21 -3.49
N SER A 15 -6.16 -2.23 -3.42
CA SER A 15 -6.16 -3.35 -4.39
C SER A 15 -7.49 -4.09 -4.41
N LEU A 16 -8.09 -4.37 -3.25
CA LEU A 16 -9.38 -5.05 -3.16
C LEU A 16 -10.54 -4.20 -3.71
N ILE A 17 -10.55 -2.89 -3.43
CA ILE A 17 -11.58 -1.97 -3.93
C ILE A 17 -11.49 -1.88 -5.46
N ARG A 18 -10.28 -1.70 -6.01
CA ARG A 18 -10.06 -1.65 -7.46
C ARG A 18 -10.42 -2.95 -8.17
N ALA A 19 -10.16 -4.10 -7.55
CA ALA A 19 -10.59 -5.39 -8.09
C ALA A 19 -12.11 -5.55 -8.15
N ARG A 20 -12.86 -4.87 -7.26
CA ARG A 20 -14.33 -4.88 -7.24
C ARG A 20 -14.96 -3.83 -8.15
N ALA A 21 -14.26 -2.73 -8.43
CA ALA A 21 -14.73 -1.62 -9.25
C ALA A 21 -13.74 -1.30 -10.39
N PRO A 22 -13.66 -2.14 -11.44
CA PRO A 22 -12.76 -1.92 -12.58
C PRO A 22 -13.11 -0.68 -13.44
N GLY A 23 -14.24 -0.02 -13.15
CA GLY A 23 -14.73 1.18 -13.83
C GLY A 23 -14.08 2.50 -13.39
N GLY A 24 -13.10 2.47 -12.49
CA GLY A 24 -12.19 3.59 -12.25
C GLY A 24 -12.59 4.53 -11.11
N ASP A 25 -13.87 4.90 -11.00
CA ASP A 25 -14.33 5.83 -9.96
C ASP A 25 -15.09 5.10 -8.87
N SER A 26 -14.47 5.04 -7.69
CA SER A 26 -15.12 4.61 -6.46
C SER A 26 -14.87 5.67 -5.40
N PRO A 27 -15.91 6.31 -4.84
CA PRO A 27 -15.76 7.22 -3.71
C PRO A 27 -15.04 6.59 -2.51
N GLU A 28 -15.14 5.26 -2.38
CA GLU A 28 -14.41 4.49 -1.37
C GLU A 28 -12.90 4.40 -1.67
N ALA A 29 -12.53 4.30 -2.96
CA ALA A 29 -11.13 4.36 -3.37
C ALA A 29 -10.56 5.76 -3.17
N ASP A 30 -11.33 6.81 -3.48
CA ASP A 30 -10.90 8.20 -3.32
C ASP A 30 -10.66 8.53 -1.84
N ALA A 31 -11.62 8.22 -0.96
CA ALA A 31 -11.45 8.42 0.49
C ALA A 31 -10.28 7.60 1.06
N LEU A 32 -9.98 6.44 0.46
CA LEU A 32 -8.83 5.64 0.87
C LEU A 32 -7.51 6.25 0.40
N LEU A 33 -7.47 6.84 -0.79
CA LEU A 33 -6.31 7.59 -1.30
C LEU A 33 -6.04 8.82 -0.45
N ASP A 34 -7.07 9.58 -0.07
CA ASP A 34 -6.95 10.71 0.85
C ASP A 34 -6.33 10.27 2.20
N ALA A 35 -6.82 9.15 2.76
CA ALA A 35 -6.27 8.60 4.00
C ALA A 35 -4.83 8.09 3.85
N MET A 36 -4.42 7.65 2.64
CA MET A 36 -3.03 7.29 2.36
C MET A 36 -2.13 8.52 2.30
N ASP A 37 -2.61 9.62 1.72
CA ASP A 37 -1.88 10.89 1.64
C ASP A 37 -1.67 11.48 3.04
N GLU A 38 -2.68 11.46 3.91
CA GLU A 38 -2.55 11.90 5.31
C GLU A 38 -1.49 11.08 6.08
N VAL A 39 -1.47 9.76 5.87
CA VAL A 39 -0.46 8.88 6.50
C VAL A 39 0.93 9.18 5.94
N TRP A 40 1.04 9.42 4.63
CA TRP A 40 2.30 9.79 4.00
C TRP A 40 2.82 11.14 4.53
N ASP A 41 1.96 12.13 4.70
CA ASP A 41 2.30 13.45 5.23
C ASP A 41 2.72 13.42 6.70
N ALA A 42 2.09 12.55 7.50
CA ALA A 42 2.49 12.33 8.89
C ALA A 42 3.83 11.59 9.04
N MET A 43 4.33 10.89 8.00
CA MET A 43 5.61 10.19 8.06
C MET A 43 6.78 11.16 8.03
N SER A 44 7.71 10.99 8.96
CA SER A 44 9.01 11.65 8.91
C SER A 44 9.82 11.21 7.69
N PRO A 45 10.80 12.02 7.23
CA PRO A 45 11.70 11.62 6.15
C PRO A 45 12.41 10.28 6.40
N GLY A 46 12.75 9.99 7.66
CA GLY A 46 13.37 8.72 8.05
C GLY A 46 12.44 7.52 7.90
N GLU A 47 11.16 7.69 8.23
CA GLU A 47 10.12 6.65 8.04
C GLU A 47 9.82 6.43 6.56
N ARG A 48 9.75 7.50 5.76
CA ARG A 48 9.62 7.39 4.29
C ARG A 48 10.80 6.65 3.68
N ALA A 49 12.03 6.96 4.10
CA ALA A 49 13.23 6.27 3.65
C ALA A 49 13.32 4.81 4.13
N ALA A 50 12.79 4.48 5.30
CA ALA A 50 12.69 3.09 5.76
C ALA A 50 11.68 2.31 4.91
N MET A 51 10.55 2.93 4.56
CA MET A 51 9.54 2.33 3.69
C MET A 51 10.04 2.10 2.27
N GLU A 52 10.76 3.06 1.66
CA GLU A 52 11.30 2.86 0.30
C GLU A 52 12.37 1.76 0.26
N ARG A 53 13.18 1.63 1.32
CA ARG A 53 14.13 0.52 1.49
C ARG A 53 13.41 -0.82 1.62
N GLU A 54 12.35 -0.89 2.42
CA GLU A 54 11.57 -2.12 2.57
C GLU A 54 10.80 -2.47 1.29
N ARG A 55 10.25 -1.48 0.58
CA ARG A 55 9.64 -1.66 -0.75
C ARG A 55 10.65 -2.18 -1.77
N SER A 56 11.85 -1.62 -1.81
CA SER A 56 12.94 -2.08 -2.67
C SER A 56 13.35 -3.51 -2.33
N ARG A 57 13.43 -3.84 -1.03
CA ARG A 57 13.71 -5.20 -0.55
C ARG A 57 12.63 -6.20 -0.98
N LEU A 58 11.35 -5.83 -0.87
CA LEU A 58 10.22 -6.66 -1.29
C LEU A 58 10.12 -6.81 -2.81
N ALA A 59 10.43 -5.77 -3.59
CA ALA A 59 10.48 -5.85 -5.05
C ALA A 59 11.60 -6.77 -5.57
N LEU A 60 12.65 -6.97 -4.76
CA LEU A 60 13.75 -7.90 -5.04
C LEU A 60 13.49 -9.32 -4.52
N LEU A 61 12.48 -9.52 -3.67
CA LEU A 61 12.07 -10.85 -3.24
C LEU A 61 11.27 -11.49 -4.38
N PRO A 62 11.73 -12.61 -4.96
CA PRO A 62 10.92 -13.34 -5.92
C PRO A 62 9.59 -13.71 -5.24
N ASP A 63 8.48 -13.36 -5.90
CA ASP A 63 7.13 -13.66 -5.45
C ASP A 63 7.05 -15.12 -4.98
N THR A 64 7.10 -15.33 -3.66
CA THR A 64 6.91 -16.63 -3.02
C THR A 64 5.41 -16.95 -2.91
N HIS A 65 4.62 -16.41 -3.83
CA HIS A 65 3.21 -16.68 -4.07
C HIS A 65 2.96 -17.33 -5.44
N SER A 66 3.99 -17.88 -6.08
CA SER A 66 3.77 -19.04 -6.96
C SER A 66 3.44 -20.26 -6.09
N ALA A 67 2.17 -20.37 -5.69
CA ALA A 67 1.61 -21.63 -5.27
C ALA A 67 1.71 -22.61 -6.46
N PRO A 68 2.30 -23.81 -6.29
CA PRO A 68 2.34 -24.80 -7.35
C PRO A 68 0.92 -25.33 -7.59
N ALA A 69 0.52 -25.36 -8.86
CA ALA A 69 -0.57 -26.21 -9.36
C ALA A 69 0.05 -27.28 -10.26
#